data_AF-A0A3B8WRS6-F1
#
_entry.id   AF-A0A3B8WRS6-F1
#
_cell.length_a   1.000
_cell.length_b   1.000
_cell.length_c   1.000
_cell.angle_alpha   90.00
_cell.angle_beta   90.00
_cell.angle_gamma   90.00
#
_symmetry.space_group_name_H-M   'P 1'
#
loop_
_entity.id
_entity.type
_entity.pdbx_description
1 polymer ?
#
loop_
_entity_poly.entity_id
_entity_poly.type
_entity_poly.pdbx_seq_one_letter_code
_entity_poly.pdbx_strand_id
1 'polypeptide(L)'
;MIEPGKLIHLEAGQKRRKLALTFGALERDIDGIPEKGNEYNYKTISRPDYIKRLVEIIVKDADMPPLARDQLIQLIQTEPFDTQAEKRTCNLARNTLLAMIGTFPAEWDLIIAPHPNTPDKNGVVKERDFFKDVYVYAEDIRSPFNLGSIFRSAEAMGAQKVLI
;
A
#
# COMPACT_ATOMS: atom_id res chain seq x y z
N MET A 1 8.65 -17.47 3.42
CA MET A 1 9.09 -16.55 2.34
C MET A 1 9.77 -17.31 1.21
N ILE A 2 9.88 -16.74 0.00
CA ILE A 2 10.53 -17.39 -1.16
C ILE A 2 11.99 -16.94 -1.32
N GLU A 3 12.85 -17.88 -1.71
CA GLU A 3 14.25 -17.56 -1.96
C GLU A 3 14.39 -16.73 -3.25
N PRO A 4 15.18 -15.64 -3.27
CA PRO A 4 15.18 -14.72 -4.41
C PRO A 4 15.63 -15.37 -5.72
N GLY A 5 16.57 -16.32 -5.67
CA GLY A 5 17.03 -17.05 -6.85
C GLY A 5 15.93 -17.88 -7.53
N LYS A 6 14.96 -18.41 -6.77
CA LYS A 6 13.85 -19.20 -7.32
C LYS A 6 12.85 -18.36 -8.10
N LEU A 7 12.80 -17.04 -7.88
CA LEU A 7 11.90 -16.13 -8.58
C LEU A 7 12.29 -15.91 -10.04
N ILE A 8 13.57 -16.12 -10.40
CA ILE A 8 14.08 -15.86 -11.76
C ILE A 8 13.39 -16.76 -12.78
N HIS A 9 13.08 -18.00 -12.39
CA HIS A 9 12.47 -19.03 -13.25
C HIS A 9 10.95 -18.93 -13.39
N LEU A 10 10.30 -17.98 -12.71
CA LEU A 10 8.85 -17.82 -12.77
C LEU A 10 8.43 -16.92 -13.92
N GLU A 11 7.30 -17.27 -14.53
CA GLU A 11 6.57 -16.41 -15.48
C GLU A 11 6.20 -15.07 -14.83
N ALA A 12 6.18 -13.99 -15.62
CA ALA A 12 6.04 -12.62 -15.10
C ALA A 12 4.83 -12.43 -14.17
N GLY A 13 3.64 -12.90 -14.57
CA GLY A 13 2.43 -12.79 -13.74
C GLY A 13 2.46 -13.65 -12.46
N GLN A 14 3.12 -14.81 -12.48
CA GLN A 14 3.31 -15.64 -11.28
C GLN A 14 4.32 -14.99 -10.33
N LYS A 15 5.41 -14.45 -10.89
CA LYS A 15 6.46 -13.72 -10.18
C LYS A 15 5.88 -12.51 -9.43
N ARG A 16 5.10 -11.66 -10.11
CA ARG A 16 4.45 -10.48 -9.50
C ARG A 16 3.56 -10.85 -8.32
N ARG A 17 2.70 -11.86 -8.49
CA ARG A 17 1.83 -12.37 -7.41
C ARG A 17 2.63 -12.90 -6.23
N LYS A 18 3.67 -13.70 -6.50
CA LYS A 18 4.49 -14.28 -5.43
C LYS A 18 5.26 -13.21 -4.65
N LEU A 19 5.77 -12.20 -5.34
CA LEU A 19 6.44 -11.06 -4.75
C LEU A 19 5.48 -10.23 -3.88
N ALA A 20 4.28 -9.92 -4.38
CA ALA A 20 3.27 -9.16 -3.61
C ALA A 20 2.92 -9.86 -2.28
N LEU A 21 2.73 -11.19 -2.32
CA LEU A 21 2.52 -11.99 -1.10
C LEU A 21 3.74 -11.97 -0.17
N THR A 22 4.95 -12.02 -0.73
CA THR A 22 6.20 -12.01 0.04
C THR A 22 6.40 -10.67 0.75
N PHE A 23 6.14 -9.54 0.10
CA PHE A 23 6.18 -8.23 0.77
C PHE A 23 5.12 -8.08 1.84
N GLY A 24 3.89 -8.58 1.61
CA GLY A 24 2.86 -8.56 2.66
C GLY A 24 3.24 -9.39 3.89
N ALA A 25 3.90 -10.54 3.68
CA ALA A 25 4.45 -11.33 4.78
C ALA A 25 5.61 -10.61 5.48
N LEU A 26 6.48 -9.91 4.73
CA LEU A 26 7.56 -9.09 5.29
C LEU A 26 7.03 -7.93 6.13
N GLU A 27 5.98 -7.21 5.68
CA GLU A 27 5.36 -6.14 6.47
C GLU A 27 4.92 -6.66 7.85
N ARG A 28 4.21 -7.80 7.87
CA ARG A 28 3.78 -8.49 9.10
C ARG A 28 4.94 -8.95 9.97
N ASP A 29 5.99 -9.49 9.35
CA ASP A 29 7.21 -9.93 10.05
C ASP A 29 7.93 -8.74 10.71
N ILE A 30 8.03 -7.61 10.02
CA ILE A 30 8.64 -6.38 10.56
C ILE A 30 7.78 -5.78 11.68
N ASP A 31 6.45 -5.92 11.62
CA ASP A 31 5.52 -5.54 12.68
C ASP A 31 5.53 -6.49 13.89
N GLY A 32 6.30 -7.59 13.83
CA GLY A 32 6.39 -8.57 14.92
C GLY A 32 5.20 -9.52 15.00
N ILE A 33 4.37 -9.58 13.96
CA ILE A 33 3.20 -10.47 13.83
C ILE A 33 3.37 -11.43 12.63
N PRO A 34 4.46 -12.19 12.56
CA PRO A 34 4.77 -13.00 11.39
C PRO A 34 3.72 -14.12 11.19
N GLU A 35 3.38 -14.39 9.94
CA GLU A 35 2.45 -15.45 9.58
C GLU A 35 3.15 -16.81 9.62
N LYS A 36 2.53 -17.79 10.30
CA LYS A 36 3.12 -19.10 10.51
C LYS A 36 3.50 -19.79 9.19
N GLY A 37 4.76 -20.17 9.04
CA GLY A 37 5.32 -20.78 7.82
C GLY A 37 5.76 -19.77 6.75
N ASN A 38 5.52 -18.47 6.96
CA ASN A 38 5.94 -17.39 6.09
C ASN A 38 6.90 -16.41 6.77
N GLU A 39 7.48 -16.80 7.91
CA GLU A 39 8.41 -15.97 8.67
C GLU A 39 9.73 -15.75 7.92
N TYR A 40 10.40 -14.65 8.22
CA TYR A 40 11.77 -14.45 7.78
C TYR A 40 12.71 -15.35 8.59
N ASN A 41 13.30 -16.36 7.96
CA ASN A 41 14.12 -17.37 8.66
C ASN A 41 15.48 -17.67 8.00
N TYR A 42 15.90 -16.85 7.04
CA TYR A 42 17.17 -17.05 6.35
C TYR A 42 18.35 -16.72 7.27
N LYS A 43 19.29 -17.66 7.42
CA LYS A 43 20.48 -17.50 8.30
C LYS A 43 21.65 -16.77 7.62
N THR A 44 21.68 -16.75 6.30
CA THR A 44 22.83 -16.31 5.49
C THR A 44 22.69 -14.90 4.92
N ILE A 45 21.49 -14.31 5.02
CA ILE A 45 21.19 -12.98 4.51
C ILE A 45 20.44 -12.21 5.60
N SER A 46 20.70 -10.91 5.73
CA SER A 46 19.96 -10.05 6.64
C SER A 46 18.59 -9.70 6.01
N ARG A 47 17.58 -9.43 6.84
CA ARG A 47 16.25 -9.04 6.33
C ARG A 47 16.30 -7.75 5.46
N PRO A 48 17.06 -6.70 5.85
CA PRO A 48 17.35 -5.56 4.98
C PRO A 48 17.89 -5.96 3.60
N ASP A 49 18.93 -6.80 3.55
CA ASP A 49 19.54 -7.22 2.28
C ASP A 49 18.60 -8.09 1.45
N TYR A 50 17.78 -8.91 2.11
CA TYR A 50 16.75 -9.70 1.45
C TYR A 50 15.72 -8.81 0.76
N ILE A 51 15.21 -7.78 1.43
CA ILE A 51 14.28 -6.80 0.86
C ILE A 51 14.93 -6.10 -0.34
N LYS A 52 16.18 -5.63 -0.21
CA LYS A 52 16.93 -4.99 -1.31
C LYS A 52 17.01 -5.92 -2.54
N ARG A 53 17.35 -7.19 -2.35
CA ARG A 53 17.37 -8.19 -3.45
C ARG A 53 16.01 -8.41 -4.11
N LEU A 54 14.91 -8.42 -3.34
CA LEU A 54 13.57 -8.55 -3.92
C LEU A 54 13.21 -7.32 -4.77
N VAL A 55 13.56 -6.12 -4.30
CA VAL A 55 13.34 -4.86 -5.06
C VAL A 55 14.14 -4.86 -6.35
N GLU A 56 15.40 -5.28 -6.34
CA GLU A 56 16.23 -5.41 -7.54
C GLU A 56 15.62 -6.32 -8.61
N ILE A 57 14.85 -7.34 -8.19
CA ILE A 57 14.13 -8.22 -9.11
C ILE A 57 12.93 -7.50 -9.75
N ILE A 58 12.19 -6.71 -8.98
CA ILE A 58 10.96 -6.02 -9.44
C ILE A 58 11.26 -4.84 -10.33
N VAL A 59 12.30 -4.07 -10.01
CA VAL A 59 12.73 -2.91 -10.78
C VAL A 59 13.11 -3.30 -12.22
N LYS A 60 13.50 -4.56 -12.44
CA LYS A 60 13.80 -5.14 -13.76
C LYS A 60 12.56 -5.66 -14.51
N ASP A 61 11.38 -5.65 -13.89
CA ASP A 61 10.13 -6.03 -14.57
C ASP A 61 9.78 -4.98 -15.65
N ALA A 62 9.45 -5.46 -16.84
CA ALA A 62 9.18 -4.60 -18.01
C ALA A 62 7.98 -3.68 -17.80
N ASP A 63 6.93 -4.16 -17.11
CA ASP A 63 5.68 -3.41 -16.91
C ASP A 63 5.73 -2.51 -15.67
N MET A 64 6.88 -2.44 -14.98
CA MET A 64 7.00 -1.68 -13.75
C MET A 64 6.85 -0.16 -14.02
N PRO A 65 5.89 0.53 -13.38
CA PRO A 65 5.69 1.97 -13.59
C PRO A 65 6.96 2.78 -13.28
N PRO A 66 7.38 3.73 -14.15
CA PRO A 66 8.64 4.46 -13.98
C PRO A 66 8.75 5.20 -12.64
N LEU A 67 7.67 5.89 -12.23
CA LEU A 67 7.66 6.66 -10.98
C LEU A 67 7.84 5.76 -9.75
N ALA A 68 7.14 4.63 -9.70
CA ALA A 68 7.27 3.68 -8.60
C ALA A 68 8.64 2.97 -8.61
N ARG A 69 9.21 2.73 -9.79
CA ARG A 69 10.57 2.21 -9.96
C ARG A 69 11.60 3.13 -9.33
N ASP A 70 11.56 4.42 -9.66
CA ASP A 70 12.50 5.41 -9.15
C ASP A 70 12.37 5.57 -7.63
N GLN A 71 11.14 5.60 -7.12
CA GLN A 71 10.87 5.65 -5.68
C GLN A 71 11.44 4.42 -4.94
N LEU A 72 11.26 3.22 -5.48
CA LEU A 72 11.82 2.00 -4.89
C LEU A 72 13.36 2.02 -4.88
N ILE A 73 13.99 2.48 -5.97
CA ILE A 73 15.45 2.63 -6.05
C ILE A 73 15.94 3.62 -4.98
N GLN A 74 15.26 4.76 -4.84
CA GLN A 74 15.61 5.77 -3.83
C GLN A 74 15.48 5.23 -2.41
N LEU A 75 14.43 4.45 -2.12
CA LEU A 75 14.21 3.86 -0.80
C LEU A 75 15.30 2.85 -0.43
N ILE A 76 15.70 1.96 -1.33
CA ILE A 76 16.75 0.96 -1.04
C ILE A 76 18.15 1.57 -0.92
N GLN A 77 18.36 2.77 -1.48
CA GLN A 77 19.59 3.55 -1.36
C GLN A 77 19.63 4.44 -0.11
N THR A 78 18.54 4.51 0.66
CA THR A 78 18.49 5.31 1.88
C THR A 78 19.39 4.68 2.95
N GLU A 79 20.29 5.49 3.52
CA GLU A 79 21.19 5.09 4.61
C GLU A 79 20.94 5.97 5.85
N PRO A 80 20.59 5.38 7.01
CA PRO A 80 20.45 3.94 7.26
C PRO A 80 19.17 3.37 6.65
N PHE A 81 19.25 2.14 6.12
CA PHE A 81 18.07 1.36 5.72
C PHE A 81 17.45 0.70 6.97
N ASP A 82 16.79 1.52 7.77
CA ASP A 82 16.19 1.12 9.05
C ASP A 82 14.84 0.40 8.91
N THR A 83 14.28 -0.03 10.03
CA THR A 83 12.99 -0.73 10.10
C THR A 83 11.84 0.04 9.43
N GLN A 84 11.86 1.38 9.45
CA GLN A 84 10.83 2.19 8.81
C GLN A 84 11.02 2.23 7.28
N ALA A 85 12.27 2.33 6.83
CA ALA A 85 12.62 2.20 5.42
C ALA A 85 12.27 0.80 4.87
N GLU A 86 12.51 -0.26 5.64
CA GLU A 86 12.08 -1.63 5.32
C GLU A 86 10.56 -1.68 5.07
N LYS A 87 9.75 -1.18 6.03
CA LYS A 87 8.27 -1.17 5.92
C LYS A 87 7.79 -0.39 4.71
N ARG A 88 8.28 0.84 4.53
CA ARG A 88 7.88 1.70 3.41
C ARG A 88 8.21 1.05 2.06
N THR A 89 9.37 0.42 1.97
CA THR A 89 9.80 -0.30 0.76
C THR A 89 8.87 -1.48 0.47
N CYS A 90 8.58 -2.30 1.48
CA CYS A 90 7.66 -3.44 1.32
C CYS A 90 6.25 -2.97 0.92
N ASN A 91 5.74 -1.93 1.58
CA ASN A 91 4.40 -1.40 1.31
C ASN A 91 4.28 -0.83 -0.11
N LEU A 92 5.23 0.01 -0.54
CA LEU A 92 5.26 0.56 -1.90
C LEU A 92 5.38 -0.54 -2.96
N ALA A 93 6.29 -1.50 -2.75
CA ALA A 93 6.48 -2.61 -3.67
C ALA A 93 5.22 -3.47 -3.79
N ARG A 94 4.59 -3.81 -2.65
CA ARG A 94 3.35 -4.59 -2.61
C ARG A 94 2.21 -3.88 -3.33
N ASN A 95 1.95 -2.63 -3.01
CA ASN A 95 0.85 -1.87 -3.61
C ASN A 95 1.05 -1.68 -5.11
N THR A 96 2.29 -1.44 -5.55
CA THR A 96 2.58 -1.34 -6.98
C THR A 96 2.36 -2.67 -7.69
N LEU A 97 2.81 -3.78 -7.11
CA LEU A 97 2.60 -5.11 -7.67
C LEU A 97 1.11 -5.47 -7.74
N LEU A 98 0.34 -5.17 -6.69
CA LEU A 98 -1.12 -5.38 -6.62
C LEU A 98 -1.84 -4.63 -7.75
N ALA A 99 -1.48 -3.35 -7.96
CA ALA A 99 -2.00 -2.56 -9.07
C ALA A 99 -1.64 -3.19 -10.44
N MET A 100 -0.39 -3.65 -10.63
CA MET A 100 0.05 -4.29 -11.87
C MET A 100 -0.67 -5.62 -12.17
N ILE A 101 -1.07 -6.39 -11.15
CA ILE A 101 -1.82 -7.64 -11.33
C ILE A 101 -3.34 -7.43 -11.35
N GLY A 102 -3.81 -6.18 -11.29
CA GLY A 102 -5.24 -5.85 -11.28
C GLY A 102 -5.98 -6.35 -10.03
N THR A 103 -5.26 -6.58 -8.93
CA THR A 103 -5.85 -7.02 -7.66
C THR A 103 -5.84 -5.83 -6.71
N PHE A 104 -7.01 -5.30 -6.39
CA PHE A 104 -7.12 -4.24 -5.38
C PHE A 104 -7.20 -4.84 -3.98
N PRO A 105 -6.59 -4.21 -2.95
CA PRO A 105 -6.90 -4.52 -1.56
C PRO A 105 -8.41 -4.58 -1.33
N ALA A 106 -8.88 -5.52 -0.52
CA ALA A 106 -10.28 -5.52 -0.14
C ALA A 106 -10.58 -4.25 0.68
N GLU A 107 -11.80 -3.71 0.61
CA GLU A 107 -12.21 -2.52 1.38
C GLU A 107 -12.02 -2.71 2.90
N TRP A 108 -12.07 -3.97 3.35
CA TRP A 108 -11.87 -4.36 4.75
C TRP A 108 -10.41 -4.60 5.13
N ASP A 109 -9.47 -4.58 4.19
CA ASP A 109 -8.04 -4.75 4.51
C ASP A 109 -7.45 -3.51 5.19
N LEU A 110 -8.20 -2.39 5.27
CA LEU A 110 -7.76 -1.09 5.80
C LEU A 110 -6.39 -0.63 5.25
N ILE A 111 -5.98 -1.16 4.09
CA ILE A 111 -4.80 -0.71 3.36
C ILE A 111 -5.20 0.61 2.75
N ILE A 112 -4.72 1.69 3.36
CA ILE A 112 -4.95 3.05 2.89
C ILE A 112 -4.43 3.12 1.45
N ALA A 113 -5.35 3.10 0.48
CA ALA A 113 -5.02 3.34 -0.90
C ALA A 113 -4.30 4.70 -0.96
N PRO A 114 -3.19 4.81 -1.71
CA PRO A 114 -2.47 6.07 -1.80
C PRO A 114 -3.46 7.14 -2.27
N HIS A 115 -3.81 8.06 -1.38
CA HIS A 115 -4.71 9.15 -1.70
C HIS A 115 -4.11 9.91 -2.89
N PRO A 116 -4.85 10.08 -3.98
CA PRO A 116 -4.34 10.69 -5.19
C PRO A 116 -4.30 12.21 -5.00
N ASN A 117 -3.49 12.72 -4.06
CA ASN A 117 -2.93 14.07 -4.06
C ASN A 117 -1.94 14.26 -2.91
N THR A 118 -0.85 14.96 -3.24
CA THR A 118 0.35 15.19 -2.43
C THR A 118 0.03 15.45 -0.94
N PRO A 119 0.46 14.56 -0.02
CA PRO A 119 0.47 14.89 1.39
C PRO A 119 1.23 16.20 1.61
N ASP A 120 0.81 17.00 2.59
CA ASP A 120 1.63 18.14 3.00
C ASP A 120 3.01 17.68 3.52
N LYS A 121 3.88 18.62 3.88
CA LYS A 121 5.22 18.33 4.39
C LYS A 121 5.22 17.41 5.62
N ASN A 122 4.07 17.24 6.28
CA ASN A 122 3.84 16.45 7.48
C ASN A 122 3.07 15.15 7.21
N GLY A 123 2.76 14.81 5.95
CA GLY A 123 2.02 13.58 5.63
C GLY A 123 0.50 13.70 5.70
N VAL A 124 -0.06 14.90 5.86
CA VAL A 124 -1.50 15.11 6.07
C VAL A 124 -2.19 15.43 4.74
N VAL A 125 -3.32 14.76 4.48
CA VAL A 125 -4.22 15.08 3.37
C VAL A 125 -4.85 16.44 3.66
N LYS A 126 -4.45 17.45 2.88
CA LYS A 126 -4.88 18.85 3.10
C LYS A 126 -6.32 19.11 2.66
N GLU A 127 -6.80 18.35 1.68
CA GLU A 127 -8.13 18.50 1.07
C GLU A 127 -8.64 17.12 0.66
N ARG A 128 -9.90 16.81 0.98
CA ARG A 128 -10.53 15.55 0.55
C ARG A 128 -11.10 15.70 -0.85
N ASP A 129 -10.99 14.65 -1.64
CA ASP A 129 -11.62 14.60 -2.95
C ASP A 129 -13.14 14.43 -2.80
N PHE A 130 -13.89 15.34 -3.42
CA PHE A 130 -15.34 15.25 -3.51
C PHE A 130 -15.75 14.88 -4.93
N PHE A 131 -16.70 13.96 -5.07
CA PHE A 131 -17.28 13.62 -6.35
C PHE A 131 -18.24 14.72 -6.79
N LYS A 132 -17.95 15.33 -7.94
CA LYS A 132 -18.81 16.34 -8.55
C LYS A 132 -20.22 15.78 -8.75
N ASP A 133 -21.22 16.59 -8.41
CA ASP A 133 -22.65 16.33 -8.56
C ASP A 133 -23.20 15.18 -7.68
N VAL A 134 -22.42 14.70 -6.70
CA VAL A 134 -22.91 13.78 -5.66
C VAL A 134 -23.39 14.57 -4.46
N TYR A 135 -24.69 14.51 -4.18
CA TYR A 135 -25.32 15.21 -3.06
C TYR A 135 -26.00 14.24 -2.10
N VAL A 136 -25.95 14.56 -0.81
CA VAL A 136 -26.75 13.91 0.24
C VAL A 136 -27.93 14.82 0.55
N TYR A 137 -29.14 14.31 0.41
CA TYR A 137 -30.37 14.99 0.82
C TYR A 137 -30.87 14.37 2.12
N ALA A 138 -30.86 15.14 3.20
CA ALA A 138 -31.19 14.68 4.54
C ALA A 138 -32.59 15.18 4.95
N GLU A 139 -33.60 14.42 4.55
CA GLU A 139 -35.01 14.69 4.88
C GLU A 139 -35.41 14.10 6.24
N ASP A 140 -36.41 14.70 6.89
CA ASP A 140 -37.05 14.18 8.10
C ASP A 140 -36.07 13.79 9.23
N ILE A 141 -35.09 14.67 9.49
CA ILE A 141 -34.11 14.45 10.55
C ILE A 141 -34.80 14.50 11.92
N ARG A 142 -35.10 13.32 12.46
CA ARG A 142 -35.80 13.15 13.75
C ARG A 142 -34.99 13.55 14.98
N SER A 143 -33.68 13.75 14.84
CA SER A 143 -32.82 14.13 15.96
C SER A 143 -31.56 14.88 15.51
N PRO A 144 -31.19 16.00 16.16
CA PRO A 144 -29.99 16.76 15.81
C PRO A 144 -28.69 15.94 15.98
N PHE A 145 -28.70 14.88 16.80
CA PHE A 145 -27.55 13.98 16.96
C PHE A 145 -27.21 13.20 15.67
N ASN A 146 -28.18 13.01 14.77
CA ASN A 146 -27.96 12.33 13.49
C ASN A 146 -27.23 13.23 12.50
N LEU A 147 -27.26 14.55 12.69
CA LEU A 147 -26.66 15.48 11.76
C LEU A 147 -25.14 15.27 11.69
N GLY A 148 -24.50 15.14 12.85
CA GLY A 148 -23.06 14.92 12.92
C GLY A 148 -22.59 13.59 12.32
N SER A 149 -23.39 12.52 12.34
CA SER A 149 -23.07 11.26 11.66
C SER A 149 -23.32 11.36 10.15
N ILE A 150 -24.35 12.07 9.71
CA ILE A 150 -24.63 12.35 8.29
C ILE A 150 -23.46 13.12 7.67
N PHE A 151 -23.02 14.23 8.28
CA PHE A 151 -21.90 15.02 7.76
C PHE A 151 -20.59 14.21 7.69
N ARG A 152 -20.25 13.46 8.75
CA ARG A 152 -19.04 12.61 8.76
C ARG A 152 -19.08 11.53 7.68
N SER A 153 -20.24 10.91 7.47
CA SER A 153 -20.41 9.88 6.45
C SER A 153 -20.36 10.47 5.04
N ALA A 154 -21.07 11.57 4.81
CA ALA A 154 -21.06 12.30 3.54
C ALA A 154 -19.63 12.74 3.16
N GLU A 155 -18.88 13.27 4.12
CA GLU A 155 -17.48 13.68 3.94
C GLU A 155 -16.56 12.49 3.67
N ALA A 156 -16.74 11.37 4.39
CA ALA A 156 -15.93 10.17 4.19
C ALA A 156 -16.18 9.51 2.82
N MET A 157 -17.40 9.64 2.29
CA MET A 157 -17.78 9.12 0.97
C MET A 157 -17.58 10.12 -0.16
N GLY A 158 -17.06 11.32 0.11
CA GLY A 158 -16.76 12.33 -0.90
C GLY A 158 -18.01 12.99 -1.51
N ALA A 159 -19.11 13.13 -0.76
CA ALA A 159 -20.28 13.87 -1.23
C ALA A 159 -20.01 15.38 -1.29
N GLN A 160 -20.27 16.01 -2.44
CA GLN A 160 -19.98 17.43 -2.68
C GLN A 160 -20.82 18.37 -1.80
N LYS A 161 -22.08 18.01 -1.53
CA LYS A 161 -22.99 18.83 -0.71
C LYS A 161 -23.89 17.95 0.14
N VAL A 162 -24.20 18.44 1.33
CA VAL A 162 -25.30 17.95 2.16
C VAL A 162 -26.39 19.01 2.14
N LEU A 163 -27.58 18.62 1.71
CA LEU A 163 -28.79 19.43 1.67
C LEU A 163 -29.69 18.96 2.81
N ILE A 164 -30.21 19.88 3.62
CA ILE A 164 -31.05 19.61 4.79
C ILE A 164 -32.35 20.39 4.60
#